data_AF-A0A1R4KI79-F1
#
_entry.id   AF-A0A1R4KI79-F1
#
_cell.length_a   1.000
_cell.length_b   1.000
_cell.length_c   1.000
_cell.angle_alpha   90.00
_cell.angle_beta   90.00
_cell.angle_gamma   90.00
#
_symmetry.space_group_name_H-M   'P 1'
#
loop_
_entity.id
_entity.type
_entity.pdbx_description
1 polymer ?
#
loop_
_entity_poly.entity_id
_entity_poly.type
_entity_poly.pdbx_seq_one_letter_code
_entity_poly.pdbx_strand_id
1 'polypeptide(L)'
;MNISGEADKFGDKINLVYALLANAGILAFILFFIWKPQFANYPFEITETTREPSYRKMQLFLAVLCIITSIAFNFMILKAIKETNLFLYLISFIMFVTIMIFRFNKNDFN
;
A
#
# COMPACT_ATOMS: atom_id res chain seq x y z
N MET A 1 -24.72 22.22 -15.44
CA MET A 1 -25.10 21.29 -14.35
C MET A 1 -26.22 20.42 -14.87
N ASN A 2 -25.98 19.11 -15.04
CA ASN A 2 -27.05 18.17 -15.37
C ASN A 2 -27.86 17.89 -14.10
N ILE A 3 -29.17 18.10 -14.14
CA ILE A 3 -30.11 18.04 -13.00
C ILE A 3 -30.68 16.61 -12.84
N SER A 4 -29.98 15.58 -13.35
CA SER A 4 -30.48 14.19 -13.37
C SER A 4 -30.06 13.34 -12.18
N GLY A 5 -29.21 13.84 -11.27
CA GLY A 5 -28.78 13.06 -10.09
C GLY A 5 -27.98 11.79 -10.41
N GLU A 6 -27.71 11.50 -11.69
CA GLU A 6 -26.79 10.46 -12.09
C GLU A 6 -25.37 10.97 -11.85
N ALA A 7 -24.64 10.29 -10.96
CA ALA A 7 -23.21 10.47 -10.82
C ALA A 7 -22.58 10.28 -12.21
N ASP A 8 -21.99 11.36 -12.72
CA ASP A 8 -21.46 11.42 -14.07
C ASP A 8 -20.42 10.30 -14.23
N LYS A 9 -20.69 9.32 -15.11
CA LYS A 9 -19.86 8.10 -15.29
C LYS A 9 -18.40 8.41 -15.63
N PHE A 10 -18.12 9.63 -16.10
CA PHE A 10 -16.79 10.13 -16.38
C PHE A 10 -16.03 10.54 -15.10
N GLY A 11 -16.72 11.14 -14.12
CA GLY A 11 -16.17 11.45 -12.81
C GLY A 11 -15.77 10.19 -12.03
N ASP A 12 -16.56 9.12 -12.17
CA ASP A 12 -16.30 7.83 -11.51
C ASP A 12 -14.97 7.19 -11.94
N LYS A 13 -14.64 7.24 -13.24
CA LYS A 13 -13.39 6.65 -13.76
C LYS A 13 -12.14 7.44 -13.33
N ILE A 14 -12.24 8.77 -13.31
CA ILE A 14 -11.15 9.65 -12.87
C ILE A 14 -10.89 9.49 -11.37
N ASN A 15 -11.95 9.41 -10.57
CA ASN A 15 -11.85 9.13 -9.13
C ASN A 15 -11.16 7.80 -8.85
N LEU A 16 -11.40 6.79 -9.69
CA LEU A 16 -10.74 5.50 -9.58
C LEU A 16 -9.23 5.57 -9.84
N VAL A 17 -8.81 6.35 -10.83
CA VAL A 17 -7.39 6.61 -11.11
C VAL A 17 -6.74 7.36 -9.95
N TYR A 18 -7.40 8.37 -9.40
CA TYR A 18 -6.89 9.08 -8.21
C TYR A 18 -6.77 8.16 -7.00
N ALA A 19 -7.75 7.27 -6.76
CA ALA A 19 -7.68 6.28 -5.69
C ALA A 19 -6.50 5.30 -5.89
N LEU A 20 -6.26 4.87 -7.12
CA LEU A 20 -5.13 3.99 -7.45
C LEU A 20 -3.78 4.70 -7.21
N LEU A 21 -3.66 5.96 -7.64
CA LEU A 21 -2.46 6.78 -7.44
C LEU A 21 -2.22 7.06 -5.94
N ALA A 22 -3.28 7.37 -5.19
CA ALA A 22 -3.20 7.57 -3.75
C ALA A 22 -2.72 6.30 -3.04
N ASN A 23 -3.27 5.14 -3.40
CA ASN A 23 -2.81 3.85 -2.88
C ASN A 23 -1.33 3.59 -3.21
N ALA A 24 -0.92 3.82 -4.45
CA ALA A 24 0.48 3.68 -4.86
C ALA A 24 1.40 4.61 -4.07
N GLY A 25 0.98 5.86 -3.83
CA GLY A 25 1.72 6.82 -3.02
C GLY A 25 1.86 6.39 -1.56
N ILE A 26 0.77 5.94 -0.93
CA ILE A 26 0.78 5.40 0.45
C ILE A 26 1.69 4.18 0.54
N LEU A 27 1.57 3.25 -0.41
CA LEU A 27 2.40 2.06 -0.47
C LEU A 27 3.89 2.40 -0.63
N ALA A 28 4.22 3.32 -1.54
CA ALA A 28 5.59 3.80 -1.71
C ALA A 28 6.15 4.45 -0.43
N PHE A 29 5.32 5.23 0.26
CA PHE A 29 5.68 5.85 1.54
C PHE A 29 5.96 4.80 2.63
N ILE A 30 5.06 3.82 2.79
CA ILE A 30 5.25 2.72 3.76
C ILE A 30 6.51 1.90 3.41
N LEU A 31 6.69 1.58 2.13
CA LEU A 31 7.86 0.86 1.62
C LEU A 31 9.17 1.60 1.91
N PHE A 32 9.18 2.93 1.77
CA PHE A 32 10.34 3.74 2.10
C PHE A 32 10.77 3.55 3.56
N PHE A 33 9.85 3.57 4.51
CA PHE A 33 10.18 3.31 5.93
C PHE A 33 10.55 1.86 6.21
N ILE A 34 10.02 0.89 5.46
CA ILE A 34 10.49 -0.50 5.57
C ILE A 34 11.95 -0.61 5.11
N TRP A 35 12.35 0.09 4.04
CA TRP A 35 13.73 0.08 3.53
C TRP A 35 14.69 0.90 4.37
N LYS A 36 14.21 2.01 4.94
CA LYS A 36 15.01 2.90 5.78
C LYS A 36 14.29 3.12 7.11
N PRO A 37 14.23 2.08 7.97
CA PRO A 37 13.56 2.17 9.26
C PRO A 37 14.18 3.27 10.14
N GLN A 38 15.45 3.59 9.94
CA GLN A 38 16.16 4.69 10.60
C GLN A 38 15.49 6.07 10.50
N PHE A 39 14.68 6.33 9.47
CA PHE A 39 13.97 7.61 9.32
C PHE A 39 12.58 7.60 9.97
N ALA A 40 12.11 6.43 10.43
CA ALA A 40 10.84 6.34 11.12
C ALA A 40 10.92 6.97 12.51
N ASN A 41 9.84 7.60 12.95
CA ASN A 41 9.78 8.17 14.29
C ASN A 41 9.44 7.06 15.29
N TYR A 42 10.39 6.72 16.15
CA TYR A 42 10.20 5.73 17.22
C TYR A 42 9.74 6.42 18.50
N PRO A 43 8.79 5.84 19.26
CA PRO A 43 8.31 6.43 20.51
C PRO A 43 9.30 6.28 21.68
N PHE A 44 10.48 5.73 21.43
CA PHE A 44 11.55 5.51 22.40
C PHE A 44 12.90 5.74 21.72
N GLU A 45 13.92 6.01 22.53
CA GLU A 45 15.28 6.24 22.05
C GLU A 45 15.89 4.94 21.51
N ILE A 46 16.43 5.01 20.28
CA ILE A 46 17.07 3.87 19.64
C ILE A 46 18.53 3.82 20.11
N THR A 47 18.84 2.88 21.00
CA THR A 47 20.22 2.59 21.43
C THR A 47 20.84 1.50 20.56
N GLU A 48 22.17 1.37 20.54
CA GLU A 48 22.85 0.33 19.74
C GLU A 48 22.35 -1.09 20.05
N THR A 49 22.06 -1.37 21.32
CA THR A 49 21.58 -2.68 21.78
C THR A 49 20.13 -2.97 21.42
N THR A 50 19.31 -1.93 21.21
CA THR A 50 17.88 -2.07 20.89
C THR A 50 17.56 -1.76 19.43
N ARG A 51 18.54 -1.29 18.64
CA ARG A 51 18.37 -0.85 17.25
C ARG A 51 17.79 -1.93 16.36
N GLU A 52 18.44 -3.08 16.29
CA GLU A 52 18.06 -4.17 15.41
C GLU A 52 16.65 -4.74 15.71
N PRO A 53 16.32 -5.12 16.97
CA PRO A 53 14.99 -5.63 17.26
C PRO A 53 13.89 -4.57 17.08
N SER A 54 14.20 -3.29 17.30
CA SER A 54 13.24 -2.19 17.11
C SER A 54 12.96 -1.93 15.62
N TYR A 55 14.00 -1.97 14.78
CA TYR A 55 13.85 -1.84 13.34
C TYR A 55 13.03 -2.99 12.76
N ARG A 56 13.31 -4.22 13.20
CA ARG A 56 12.56 -5.41 12.74
C ARG A 56 11.09 -5.37 13.16
N LYS A 57 10.79 -4.93 14.39
CA LYS A 57 9.40 -4.73 14.85
C LYS A 57 8.68 -3.67 14.02
N MET A 58 9.34 -2.56 13.71
CA MET A 58 8.76 -1.50 12.88
C MET A 58 8.52 -1.95 11.45
N GLN A 59 9.47 -2.65 10.85
CA GLN A 59 9.31 -3.24 9.52
C GLN A 59 8.12 -4.20 9.47
N LEU A 60 7.95 -5.04 10.49
CA LEU A 60 6.82 -5.96 10.59
C LEU A 60 5.49 -5.23 10.78
N PHE A 61 5.45 -4.22 11.65
CA PHE A 61 4.28 -3.35 11.82
C PHE A 61 3.88 -2.66 10.51
N LEU A 62 4.85 -2.07 9.82
CA LEU A 62 4.64 -1.40 8.54
C LEU A 62 4.21 -2.40 7.45
N ALA A 63 4.76 -3.61 7.43
CA ALA A 63 4.34 -4.67 6.51
C ALA A 63 2.88 -5.06 6.73
N VAL A 64 2.45 -5.21 7.99
CA VAL A 64 1.04 -5.46 8.33
C VAL A 64 0.16 -4.28 7.90
N LEU A 65 0.60 -3.04 8.14
CA LEU A 65 -0.12 -1.84 7.71
C LEU A 65 -0.27 -1.79 6.18
N CYS A 66 0.78 -2.19 5.46
CA CYS A 66 0.82 -2.31 4.01
C CYS A 66 -0.24 -3.30 3.49
N ILE A 67 -0.37 -4.45 4.17
CA ILE A 67 -1.39 -5.46 3.84
C ILE A 67 -2.79 -4.91 4.11
N ILE A 68 -3.03 -4.31 5.28
CA ILE A 68 -4.35 -3.77 5.66
C ILE A 68 -4.79 -2.67 4.68
N THR A 69 -3.90 -1.71 4.39
CA THR A 69 -4.18 -0.62 3.44
C THR A 69 -4.44 -1.15 2.04
N SER A 70 -3.63 -2.13 1.58
CA SER A 70 -3.87 -2.79 0.30
C SER A 70 -5.25 -3.46 0.24
N ILE A 71 -5.65 -4.19 1.28
CA ILE A 71 -6.98 -4.84 1.35
C ILE A 71 -8.10 -3.79 1.35
N ALA A 72 -7.97 -2.70 2.10
CA ALA A 72 -8.98 -1.66 2.17
C ALA A 72 -9.19 -0.97 0.81
N PHE A 73 -8.10 -0.60 0.13
CA PHE A 73 -8.17 -0.02 -1.22
C PHE A 73 -8.66 -1.04 -2.25
N ASN A 74 -8.27 -2.31 -2.14
CA ASN A 74 -8.77 -3.40 -2.96
C ASN A 74 -10.29 -3.49 -2.89
N PHE A 75 -10.84 -3.56 -1.68
CA PHE A 75 -12.28 -3.65 -1.45
C PHE A 75 -13.02 -2.43 -2.02
N MET A 76 -12.47 -1.22 -1.82
CA MET A 76 -13.05 0.02 -2.37
C MET A 76 -13.07 0.00 -3.91
N ILE A 77 -11.99 -0.44 -4.55
CA ILE A 77 -11.87 -0.51 -6.01
C ILE A 77 -12.81 -1.58 -6.58
N LEU A 78 -12.87 -2.78 -5.98
CA LEU A 78 -13.78 -3.85 -6.41
C LEU A 78 -15.24 -3.39 -6.33
N LYS A 79 -15.60 -2.71 -5.25
CA LYS A 79 -16.95 -2.13 -5.09
C LYS A 79 -17.26 -1.08 -6.17
N ALA A 80 -16.28 -0.29 -6.58
CA ALA A 80 -16.45 0.77 -7.58
C ALA A 80 -16.48 0.24 -9.02
N ILE A 81 -15.77 -0.84 -9.33
CA ILE A 81 -15.59 -1.31 -10.72
C ILE A 81 -16.78 -2.12 -11.28
N LYS A 82 -17.70 -2.64 -10.44
CA LYS A 82 -18.77 -3.57 -10.86
C LYS A 82 -18.28 -4.61 -11.88
N GLU A 83 -17.55 -5.62 -11.38
CA GLU A 83 -17.20 -6.90 -12.04
C GLU A 83 -16.37 -6.87 -13.34
N THR A 84 -16.34 -5.78 -14.12
CA THR A 84 -15.84 -5.86 -15.51
C THR A 84 -14.30 -5.75 -15.64
N ASN A 85 -13.59 -5.18 -14.65
CA ASN A 85 -12.13 -5.00 -14.71
C ASN A 85 -11.35 -5.80 -13.64
N LEU A 86 -11.92 -6.89 -13.12
CA LEU A 86 -11.33 -7.73 -12.08
C LEU A 86 -9.95 -8.31 -12.50
N PHE A 87 -9.74 -8.51 -13.80
CA PHE A 87 -8.49 -9.03 -14.36
C PHE A 87 -7.29 -8.06 -14.24
N LEU A 88 -7.48 -6.78 -14.58
CA LEU A 88 -6.46 -5.73 -14.41
C LEU A 88 -6.11 -5.53 -12.93
N TYR A 89 -7.11 -5.66 -12.06
CA TYR A 89 -6.94 -5.59 -10.63
C TYR A 89 -6.04 -6.73 -10.10
N LEU A 90 -6.34 -7.98 -10.46
CA LEU A 90 -5.54 -9.16 -10.08
C LEU A 90 -4.08 -9.02 -10.50
N ILE A 91 -3.81 -8.54 -11.72
CA ILE A 91 -2.44 -8.32 -12.21
C ILE A 91 -1.71 -7.30 -11.34
N SER A 92 -2.36 -6.18 -10.98
CA SER A 92 -1.74 -5.15 -10.13
C SER A 92 -1.41 -5.66 -8.72
N PHE A 93 -2.30 -6.48 -8.15
CA PHE A 93 -2.11 -7.06 -6.83
C PHE A 93 -1.00 -8.11 -6.82
N ILE A 94 -0.96 -8.99 -7.83
CA ILE A 94 0.10 -10.00 -7.97
C ILE A 94 1.46 -9.31 -8.14
N MET A 95 1.57 -8.30 -9.01
CA MET A 95 2.83 -7.56 -9.16
C MET A 95 3.28 -6.91 -7.85
N PHE A 96 2.35 -6.31 -7.10
CA PHE A 96 2.66 -5.71 -5.81
C PHE A 96 3.18 -6.74 -4.79
N VAL A 97 2.50 -7.89 -4.66
CA VAL A 97 2.90 -8.97 -3.75
C VAL A 97 4.25 -9.59 -4.17
N THR A 98 4.47 -9.81 -5.47
CA THR A 98 5.75 -10.33 -5.97
C THR A 98 6.92 -9.39 -5.66
N ILE A 99 6.74 -8.08 -5.84
CA ILE A 99 7.75 -7.08 -5.47
C ILE A 99 8.03 -7.12 -3.96
N MET A 100 6.99 -7.23 -3.13
CA MET A 100 7.12 -7.34 -1.68
C MET A 100 7.91 -8.59 -1.26
N ILE A 101 7.55 -9.77 -1.77
CA ILE A 101 8.20 -11.05 -1.43
C ILE A 101 9.67 -11.07 -1.87
N PHE A 102 9.95 -10.65 -3.11
CA PHE A 102 11.32 -10.59 -3.63
C PHE A 102 12.22 -9.67 -2.79
N ARG A 103 11.66 -8.55 -2.30
CA ARG A 103 12.40 -7.58 -1.48
C ARG A 103 12.56 -8.03 -0.03
N PHE A 104 11.58 -8.73 0.55
CA PHE A 104 11.68 -9.25 1.92
C PHE A 104 12.78 -10.29 2.03
N ASN A 105 12.84 -11.25 1.09
CA ASN A 105 13.90 -12.26 1.04
C ASN A 105 15.30 -11.64 0.91
N LYS A 106 15.46 -10.50 0.23
CA LYS A 106 16.78 -9.86 0.07
C LYS A 106 17.31 -9.24 1.38
N ASN A 107 16.44 -8.85 2.31
CA ASN A 107 16.84 -8.25 3.58
C ASN A 107 17.30 -9.29 4.62
N ASP A 108 17.00 -10.57 4.45
CA ASP A 108 17.45 -11.64 5.36
C ASP A 108 18.88 -12.14 5.04
N PHE A 109 19.51 -11.68 3.94
CA PHE A 109 20.84 -12.13 3.47
C PHE A 109 21.97 -11.08 3.57
N ASN A 110 21.74 -9.94 4.23
CA ASN A 110 22.75 -8.90 4.51
C ASN A 110 22.74 -8.51 5.99
#